data_AF-F1N1Z4-F1
#
_entry.id   AF-F1N1Z4-F1
#
_cell.length_a   1.000
_cell.length_b   1.000
_cell.length_c   1.000
_cell.angle_alpha   90.00
_cell.angle_beta   90.00
_cell.angle_gamma   90.00
#
_symmetry.space_group_name_H-M   'P 1'
#
loop_
_entity.id
_entity.type
_entity.pdbx_description
1 polymer ?
#
loop_
_entity_poly.entity_id
_entity_poly.type
_entity_poly.pdbx_seq_one_letter_code
_entity_poly.pdbx_strand_id
1 'polypeptide(L)'
;MAMQGMRSKPTKEVFPLAHVCNDTNKMTLINPQGVKLNIYKQKVEQAIKSYEKRLNKIVWRALSPEEKKKLDANKPMRYLENKAALNEALERLNWPISLKELSMLENEILAGKMYVQQAMELQEAVKKENYVGKALEEQQKIQGTPTKKQIKKIGSTQRPEGYCKM
;
A
#
# COMPACT_ATOMS: atom_id res chain seq x y z
N MET A 1 -7.83 -39.72 33.81
CA MET A 1 -7.13 -38.61 33.12
C MET A 1 -8.00 -38.16 31.96
N ALA A 2 -8.58 -36.97 32.02
CA ALA A 2 -9.39 -36.43 30.92
C ALA A 2 -8.48 -35.58 30.02
N MET A 3 -8.41 -35.93 28.73
CA MET A 3 -7.62 -35.25 27.72
C MET A 3 -8.19 -33.85 27.49
N GLN A 4 -7.42 -32.81 27.85
CA GLN A 4 -7.75 -31.43 27.55
C GLN A 4 -7.73 -31.26 26.02
N GLY A 5 -8.91 -31.11 25.41
CA GLY A 5 -9.04 -30.84 23.99
C GLY A 5 -8.36 -29.52 23.62
N MET A 6 -7.33 -29.58 22.78
CA MET A 6 -6.70 -28.40 22.19
C MET A 6 -7.72 -27.70 21.30
N ARG A 7 -8.19 -26.53 21.73
CA ARG A 7 -9.06 -25.66 20.95
C ARG A 7 -8.25 -25.16 19.75
N SER A 8 -8.54 -25.67 18.55
CA SER A 8 -7.93 -25.23 17.30
C SER A 8 -8.15 -23.71 17.15
N LYS A 9 -7.05 -22.96 17.08
CA LYS A 9 -7.09 -21.52 16.82
C LYS A 9 -7.77 -21.32 15.45
N PRO A 10 -8.74 -20.39 15.31
CA PRO A 10 -9.30 -20.09 14.00
C PRO A 10 -8.18 -19.51 13.13
N THR A 11 -7.66 -20.33 12.22
CA THR A 11 -6.79 -19.85 11.16
C THR A 11 -7.69 -19.06 10.23
N LYS A 12 -7.50 -17.74 10.17
CA LYS A 12 -8.10 -16.93 9.10
C LYS A 12 -7.53 -17.49 7.79
N GLU A 13 -8.39 -18.18 7.06
CA GLU A 13 -8.07 -18.73 5.75
C GLU A 13 -7.68 -17.56 4.84
N VAL A 14 -6.46 -17.60 4.31
CA VAL A 14 -5.92 -16.58 3.42
C VAL A 14 -5.62 -17.26 2.10
N PHE A 15 -6.07 -16.65 1.00
CA PHE A 15 -5.76 -17.09 -0.37
C PHE A 15 -4.54 -16.30 -0.87
N PRO A 16 -3.32 -16.86 -0.77
CA PRO A 16 -2.15 -16.18 -1.28
C PRO A 16 -2.12 -16.18 -2.80
N LEU A 17 -1.64 -15.09 -3.39
CA LEU A 17 -1.36 -14.97 -4.82
C LEU A 17 0.00 -15.58 -5.12
N ALA A 18 0.06 -16.50 -6.08
CA ALA A 18 1.31 -17.05 -6.58
C ALA A 18 1.70 -16.32 -7.88
N HIS A 19 2.89 -15.71 -7.88
CA HIS A 19 3.51 -15.19 -9.09
C HIS A 19 4.67 -16.10 -9.48
N VAL A 20 4.59 -16.72 -10.66
CA VAL A 20 5.67 -17.53 -11.23
C VAL A 20 6.42 -16.67 -12.24
N CYS A 21 7.71 -16.43 -12.00
CA CYS A 21 8.58 -15.73 -12.94
C CYS A 21 9.04 -16.72 -14.01
N ASN A 22 8.63 -16.50 -15.26
CA ASN A 22 8.97 -17.37 -16.39
C ASN A 22 10.47 -17.50 -16.63
N ASP A 23 11.24 -16.43 -16.39
CA ASP A 23 12.67 -16.39 -16.71
C ASP A 23 13.55 -17.09 -15.68
N THR A 24 13.08 -17.22 -14.44
CA THR A 24 13.87 -17.79 -13.33
C THR A 24 13.25 -19.05 -12.71
N ASN A 25 12.08 -19.46 -13.19
CA ASN A 25 11.27 -20.55 -12.64
C ASN A 25 11.04 -20.43 -11.12
N LYS A 26 11.10 -19.19 -10.60
CA LYS A 26 10.88 -18.86 -9.18
C LYS A 26 9.41 -18.55 -8.96
N MET A 27 8.82 -19.15 -7.93
CA MET A 27 7.46 -18.90 -7.49
C MET A 27 7.48 -18.02 -6.23
N THR A 28 6.91 -16.83 -6.32
CA THR A 28 6.72 -15.90 -5.20
C THR A 28 5.29 -16.00 -4.71
N LEU A 29 5.12 -16.34 -3.43
CA LEU A 29 3.82 -16.41 -2.79
C LEU A 29 3.57 -15.13 -1.98
N ILE A 30 2.54 -14.37 -2.36
CA ILE A 30 2.19 -13.08 -1.76
C ILE A 30 0.89 -13.25 -0.98
N ASN A 31 0.90 -12.98 0.32
CA ASN A 31 -0.33 -12.89 1.12
C ASN A 31 -0.86 -11.44 1.10
N PRO A 32 -1.95 -11.13 0.36
CA PRO A 32 -2.45 -9.76 0.24
C PRO A 32 -2.95 -9.20 1.58
N GLN A 33 -3.49 -10.07 2.44
CA GLN A 33 -4.03 -9.68 3.75
C GLN A 33 -2.95 -9.51 4.83
N GLY A 34 -1.71 -9.91 4.54
CA GLY A 34 -0.58 -9.80 5.47
C GLY A 34 0.04 -8.40 5.56
N VAL A 35 -0.31 -7.50 4.63
CA VAL A 35 0.29 -6.17 4.54
C VAL A 35 -0.35 -5.21 5.55
N LYS A 36 0.42 -4.78 6.55
CA LYS A 36 -0.02 -3.79 7.55
C LYS A 36 0.07 -2.36 7.01
N LEU A 37 -0.79 -2.02 6.03
CA LEU A 37 -0.82 -0.73 5.35
C LEU A 37 -0.95 0.46 6.32
N ASN A 38 -1.65 0.31 7.45
CA ASN A 38 -1.81 1.40 8.41
C ASN A 38 -0.48 1.81 9.08
N ILE A 39 0.33 0.83 9.50
CA ILE A 39 1.65 1.08 10.11
C ILE A 39 2.61 1.63 9.05
N TYR A 40 2.54 1.10 7.84
CA TYR A 40 3.32 1.59 6.71
C TYR A 40 3.07 3.08 6.45
N LYS A 41 1.80 3.48 6.25
CA LYS A 41 1.42 4.89 6.04
C LYS A 41 1.95 5.80 7.14
N GLN A 42 1.74 5.44 8.41
CA GLN A 42 2.23 6.23 9.54
C GLN A 42 3.75 6.44 9.52
N LYS A 43 4.53 5.40 9.20
CA LYS A 43 5.99 5.50 9.09
C LYS A 43 6.41 6.41 7.94
N VAL A 44 5.77 6.26 6.78
CA VAL A 44 6.06 7.11 5.61
C VAL A 44 5.70 8.56 5.91
N GLU A 45 4.55 8.84 6.52
CA GLU A 45 4.16 10.19 6.93
C GLU A 45 5.14 10.83 7.93
N GLN A 46 5.67 10.04 8.88
CA GLN A 46 6.70 10.51 9.81
C GLN A 46 8.02 10.84 9.09
N ALA A 47 8.41 10.02 8.11
CA ALA A 47 9.59 10.28 7.29
C ALA A 47 9.41 11.55 6.45
N ILE A 48 8.25 11.73 5.79
CA ILE A 48 7.91 12.96 5.04
C ILE A 48 8.03 14.19 5.95
N LYS A 49 7.43 14.17 7.14
CA LYS A 49 7.52 15.28 8.11
C LYS A 49 8.96 15.59 8.51
N SER A 50 9.81 14.57 8.61
CA SER A 50 11.22 14.74 8.95
C SER A 50 12.01 15.38 7.80
N TYR A 51 11.74 14.97 6.56
CA TYR A 51 12.34 15.57 5.37
C TYR A 51 11.87 17.01 5.14
N GLU A 52 10.56 17.30 5.31
CA GLU A 52 10.04 18.67 5.25
C GLU A 52 10.73 19.58 6.27
N LYS A 53 10.88 19.13 7.53
CA LYS A 53 11.60 19.89 8.56
C LYS A 53 13.05 20.14 8.19
N ARG A 54 13.74 19.12 7.65
CA ARG A 54 15.13 19.24 7.21
C ARG A 54 15.26 20.24 6.06
N LEU A 55 14.40 20.14 5.06
CA LEU A 55 14.35 21.05 3.91
C LEU A 55 14.14 22.50 4.36
N ASN A 56 13.11 22.75 5.17
CA ASN A 56 12.82 24.07 5.71
C ASN A 56 14.01 24.63 6.50
N LYS A 57 14.72 23.79 7.27
CA LYS A 57 15.89 24.21 8.06
C LYS A 57 17.09 24.58 7.18
N ILE A 58 17.34 23.85 6.10
CA ILE A 58 18.42 24.14 5.16
C ILE A 58 18.15 25.48 4.47
N VAL A 59 16.96 25.64 3.91
CA VAL A 59 16.53 26.89 3.25
C VAL A 59 16.58 28.06 4.23
N TRP A 60 16.08 27.88 5.45
CA TRP A 60 16.11 28.92 6.48
C TRP A 60 17.52 29.35 6.87
N ARG A 61 18.49 28.43 6.91
CA ARG A 61 19.88 28.77 7.23
C ARG A 61 20.56 29.55 6.12
N ALA A 62 20.17 29.32 4.88
CA ALA A 62 20.72 29.98 3.71
C ALA A 62 20.19 31.40 3.49
N LEU A 63 19.00 31.71 3.97
CA LEU A 63 18.43 33.05 3.88
C LEU A 63 19.17 34.04 4.81
N SER A 64 19.48 35.21 4.27
CA SER A 64 20.04 36.33 5.03
C SER A 64 19.01 36.92 6.01
N PRO A 65 19.43 37.59 7.09
CA PRO A 65 18.52 38.25 8.02
C PRO A 65 17.65 39.33 7.36
N GLU A 66 18.12 39.94 6.27
CA GLU A 66 17.38 40.92 5.48
C GLU A 66 16.23 40.26 4.70
N GLU A 67 16.50 39.16 4.00
CA GLU A 67 15.47 38.41 3.28
C GLU A 67 14.45 37.80 4.25
N LYS A 68 14.89 37.35 5.43
CA LYS A 68 13.97 36.88 6.48
C LYS A 68 13.01 37.96 6.97
N LYS A 69 13.49 39.21 7.10
CA LYS A 69 12.64 40.36 7.44
C LYS A 69 11.65 40.69 6.31
N LYS A 70 12.09 40.67 5.05
CA LYS A 70 11.20 40.91 3.89
C LYS A 70 10.07 39.87 3.79
N LEU A 71 10.34 38.65 4.22
CA LEU A 71 9.39 37.56 4.22
C LEU A 71 8.48 37.57 5.48
N ASP A 72 8.65 38.52 6.41
CA ASP A 72 7.94 38.61 7.69
C ASP A 72 7.90 37.27 8.48
N ALA A 73 8.86 36.39 8.23
CA ALA A 73 8.94 35.11 8.89
C ALA A 73 9.78 35.21 10.15
N ASN A 74 9.16 34.94 11.29
CA ASN A 74 9.90 34.71 12.54
C ASN A 74 10.28 33.23 12.73
N LYS A 75 9.84 32.34 11.84
CA LYS A 75 10.04 30.89 11.87
C LYS A 75 10.31 30.34 10.47
N PRO A 76 10.97 29.17 10.33
CA PRO A 76 11.16 28.50 9.05
C PRO A 76 9.82 28.27 8.33
N MET A 77 9.65 28.91 7.18
CA MET A 77 8.49 28.68 6.32
C MET A 77 8.53 27.28 5.72
N ARG A 78 7.34 26.76 5.38
CA ARG A 78 7.25 25.55 4.57
C ARG A 78 7.72 25.84 3.15
N TYR A 79 8.81 25.18 2.76
CA TYR A 79 9.45 25.37 1.46
C TYR A 79 8.50 25.09 0.30
N LEU A 80 7.81 23.95 0.34
CA LEU A 80 6.93 23.54 -0.75
C LEU A 80 5.72 24.45 -0.94
N GLU A 81 5.25 25.12 0.12
CA GLU A 81 4.11 26.05 0.06
C GLU A 81 4.53 27.44 -0.45
N ASN A 82 5.75 27.87 -0.09
CA ASN A 82 6.27 29.21 -0.41
C ASN A 82 7.44 29.15 -1.41
N LYS A 83 7.45 28.15 -2.30
CA LYS A 83 8.58 27.84 -3.18
C LYS A 83 9.02 29.03 -4.02
N ALA A 84 8.09 29.75 -4.62
CA ALA A 84 8.39 30.89 -5.48
C ALA A 84 9.14 32.01 -4.72
N ALA A 85 8.58 32.47 -3.60
CA ALA A 85 9.16 33.53 -2.79
C ALA A 85 10.54 33.13 -2.21
N LEU A 86 10.68 31.87 -1.78
CA LEU A 86 11.95 31.36 -1.26
C LEU A 86 13.00 31.21 -2.35
N ASN A 87 12.63 30.75 -3.55
CA ASN A 87 13.55 30.65 -4.67
C ASN A 87 14.02 32.03 -5.14
N GLU A 88 13.12 33.01 -5.22
CA GLU A 88 13.49 34.39 -5.57
C GLU A 88 14.50 34.98 -4.57
N ALA A 89 14.29 34.74 -3.26
CA ALA A 89 15.24 35.15 -2.24
C ALA A 89 16.60 34.42 -2.34
N LEU A 90 16.60 33.13 -2.67
CA LEU A 90 17.82 32.35 -2.89
C LEU A 90 18.58 32.79 -4.16
N GLU A 91 17.87 33.19 -5.22
CA GLU A 91 18.45 33.72 -6.44
C GLU A 91 19.19 35.05 -6.19
N ARG A 92 18.61 35.97 -5.40
CA ARG A 92 19.29 37.21 -5.00
C ARG A 92 20.57 36.97 -4.20
N LEU A 93 20.63 35.85 -3.47
CA LEU A 93 21.81 35.43 -2.70
C LEU A 93 22.79 34.59 -3.54
N ASN A 94 22.56 34.48 -4.86
CA ASN A 94 23.35 33.69 -5.80
C ASN A 94 23.46 32.19 -5.42
N TRP A 95 22.34 31.62 -4.94
CA TRP A 95 22.23 30.19 -4.59
C TRP A 95 23.30 29.69 -3.61
N PRO A 96 23.25 30.11 -2.33
CA PRO A 96 24.20 29.68 -1.30
C PRO A 96 24.05 28.20 -0.88
N ILE A 97 23.18 27.43 -1.54
CA ILE A 97 22.92 26.00 -1.27
C ILE A 97 23.01 25.22 -2.59
N SER A 98 23.46 23.97 -2.51
CA SER A 98 23.42 23.03 -3.63
C SER A 98 21.98 22.74 -4.07
N LEU A 99 21.66 23.08 -5.32
CA LEU A 99 20.38 22.76 -5.95
C LEU A 99 20.12 21.24 -5.99
N LYS A 100 21.17 20.44 -6.11
CA LYS A 100 21.08 18.96 -6.09
C LYS A 100 20.52 18.45 -4.77
N GLU A 101 20.98 18.98 -3.64
CA GLU A 101 20.51 18.57 -2.31
C GLU A 101 19.05 18.93 -2.08
N LEU A 102 18.63 20.12 -2.52
CA LEU A 102 17.23 20.55 -2.45
C LEU A 102 16.34 19.67 -3.33
N SER A 103 16.75 19.41 -4.57
CA SER A 103 16.01 18.56 -5.51
C SER A 103 15.87 17.12 -4.99
N MET A 104 16.92 16.53 -4.41
CA MET A 104 16.83 15.19 -3.81
C MET A 104 15.80 15.15 -2.68
N LEU A 105 15.81 16.12 -1.77
CA LEU A 105 14.82 16.19 -0.68
C LEU A 105 13.39 16.42 -1.18
N GLU A 106 13.21 17.27 -2.19
CA GLU A 106 11.91 17.51 -2.82
C GLU A 106 11.36 16.23 -3.46
N ASN A 107 12.17 15.54 -4.24
CA ASN A 107 11.79 14.30 -4.92
C ASN A 107 11.42 13.19 -3.91
N GLU A 108 12.19 13.03 -2.83
CA GLU A 108 11.89 12.05 -1.78
C GLU A 108 10.57 12.36 -1.04
N ILE A 109 10.28 13.64 -0.80
CA ILE A 109 9.00 14.04 -0.21
C ILE A 109 7.83 13.71 -1.16
N LEU A 110 7.99 13.98 -2.46
CA LEU A 110 6.99 13.67 -3.48
C LEU A 110 6.78 12.16 -3.60
N ALA A 111 7.85 11.37 -3.67
CA ALA A 111 7.79 9.91 -3.68
C ALA A 111 7.08 9.37 -2.42
N GLY A 112 7.41 9.90 -1.25
CA GLY A 112 6.72 9.57 -0.01
C GLY A 112 5.21 9.82 -0.07
N LYS A 113 4.79 10.98 -0.59
CA LYS A 113 3.35 11.31 -0.76
C LYS A 113 2.66 10.32 -1.70
N MET A 114 3.32 9.95 -2.80
CA MET A 114 2.81 8.92 -3.72
C MET A 114 2.65 7.56 -3.04
N TYR A 115 3.62 7.14 -2.23
CA TYR A 115 3.53 5.87 -1.48
C TYR A 115 2.38 5.84 -0.48
N VAL A 116 2.10 6.96 0.19
CA VAL A 116 0.93 7.08 1.07
C VAL A 116 -0.36 6.94 0.25
N GLN A 117 -0.43 7.62 -0.89
CA GLN A 117 -1.58 7.58 -1.80
C GLN A 117 -1.84 6.16 -2.33
N GLN A 118 -0.82 5.48 -2.85
CA GLN A 118 -0.90 4.09 -3.30
C GLN A 118 -1.37 3.15 -2.17
N ALA A 119 -0.87 3.33 -0.95
CA ALA A 119 -1.30 2.54 0.20
C ALA A 119 -2.77 2.80 0.58
N MET A 120 -3.30 4.00 0.35
CA MET A 120 -4.73 4.29 0.53
C MET A 120 -5.57 3.59 -0.53
N GLU A 121 -5.18 3.66 -1.81
CA GLU A 121 -5.87 3.01 -2.92
C GLU A 121 -5.93 1.49 -2.73
N LEU A 122 -4.81 0.87 -2.34
CA LEU A 122 -4.76 -0.56 -1.99
C LEU A 122 -5.71 -0.90 -0.84
N GLN A 123 -5.78 -0.05 0.19
CA GLN A 123 -6.68 -0.26 1.32
C GLN A 123 -8.16 -0.13 0.91
N GLU A 124 -8.48 0.79 0.01
CA GLU A 124 -9.84 0.95 -0.52
C GLU A 124 -10.26 -0.20 -1.43
N ALA A 125 -9.38 -0.67 -2.32
CA ALA A 125 -9.62 -1.83 -3.17
C ALA A 125 -9.98 -3.06 -2.33
N VAL A 126 -9.21 -3.33 -1.28
CA VAL A 126 -9.48 -4.44 -0.34
C VAL A 126 -10.84 -4.27 0.35
N LYS A 127 -11.22 -3.06 0.76
CA LYS A 127 -12.55 -2.83 1.36
C LYS A 127 -13.66 -3.15 0.36
N LYS A 128 -13.56 -2.67 -0.88
CA LYS A 128 -14.56 -2.89 -1.93
C LYS A 128 -14.75 -4.39 -2.21
N GLU A 129 -13.68 -5.17 -2.31
CA GLU A 129 -13.77 -6.62 -2.48
C GLU A 129 -14.46 -7.31 -1.30
N ASN A 130 -14.18 -6.89 -0.07
CA ASN A 130 -14.86 -7.44 1.12
C ASN A 130 -16.36 -7.13 1.15
N TYR A 131 -16.81 -5.98 0.62
CA TYR A 131 -18.24 -5.67 0.49
C TYR A 131 -18.92 -6.53 -0.58
N VAL A 132 -18.26 -6.74 -1.73
CA VAL A 132 -18.78 -7.60 -2.81
C VAL A 132 -18.85 -9.06 -2.36
N GLY A 133 -17.83 -9.57 -1.67
CA GLY A 133 -17.82 -10.93 -1.13
C GLY A 133 -18.95 -11.18 -0.12
N LYS A 134 -19.18 -10.22 0.80
CA LYS A 134 -20.29 -10.32 1.78
C LYS A 134 -21.67 -10.26 1.12
N ALA A 135 -21.85 -9.42 0.09
CA ALA A 135 -23.10 -9.36 -0.66
C ALA A 135 -23.38 -10.68 -1.42
N LEU A 136 -22.34 -11.34 -1.94
CA LEU A 136 -22.45 -12.65 -2.59
C LEU A 136 -22.78 -13.77 -1.57
N GLU A 137 -22.15 -13.76 -0.40
CA GLU A 137 -22.44 -14.69 0.70
C GLU A 137 -23.87 -14.53 1.23
N GLU A 138 -24.38 -13.30 1.34
CA GLU A 138 -25.77 -13.03 1.73
C GLU A 138 -26.78 -13.52 0.67
N GLN A 139 -26.47 -13.38 -0.63
CA GLN A 139 -27.32 -13.93 -1.69
C GLN A 139 -27.33 -15.47 -1.73
N GLN A 140 -26.20 -16.12 -1.44
CA GLN A 140 -26.13 -17.59 -1.35
C GLN A 140 -26.86 -18.15 -0.13
N LYS A 141 -26.92 -17.39 0.98
CA LYS A 141 -27.66 -17.79 2.19
C LYS A 141 -29.19 -17.73 2.01
N ILE A 142 -29.68 -16.96 1.04
CA ILE A 142 -31.11 -16.84 0.71
C ILE A 142 -31.59 -17.97 -0.22
N GLN A 143 -30.69 -18.63 -0.99
CA GLN A 143 -31.04 -19.72 -1.92
C GLN A 143 -30.78 -21.16 -1.40
N GLY A 144 -30.59 -21.35 -0.10
CA GLY A 144 -30.29 -22.66 0.49
C GLY A 144 -31.45 -23.30 1.26
N THR A 145 -32.44 -23.90 0.59
CA THR A 145 -33.25 -25.01 1.16
C THR A 145 -33.48 -26.14 0.14
N PRO A 146 -33.52 -27.42 0.56
CA PRO A 146 -33.00 -28.53 -0.25
C PRO A 146 -34.10 -29.32 -0.97
N THR A 147 -33.95 -29.57 -2.27
CA THR A 147 -34.74 -30.61 -2.96
C THR A 147 -33.94 -31.91 -3.02
N LYS A 148 -34.35 -32.88 -2.18
CA LYS A 148 -33.97 -34.29 -2.28
C LYS A 148 -34.22 -34.78 -3.71
N LYS A 149 -33.16 -35.11 -4.46
CA LYS A 149 -33.27 -35.97 -5.65
C LYS A 149 -32.78 -37.36 -5.26
N GLN A 150 -33.73 -38.31 -5.28
CA GLN A 150 -33.50 -39.73 -5.07
C GLN A 150 -32.52 -40.25 -6.12
N ILE A 151 -31.40 -40.82 -5.68
CA ILE A 151 -30.50 -41.58 -6.55
C ILE A 151 -31.13 -42.95 -6.76
N LYS A 152 -31.73 -43.18 -7.94
CA LYS A 152 -32.07 -44.53 -8.41
C LYS A 152 -30.77 -45.23 -8.80
N LYS A 153 -30.46 -46.33 -8.13
CA LYS A 153 -29.44 -47.31 -8.55
C LYS A 153 -29.88 -47.94 -9.87
N ILE A 154 -29.04 -47.87 -10.89
CA ILE A 154 -29.03 -48.84 -11.99
C ILE A 154 -27.56 -49.20 -12.24
N GLY A 155 -27.28 -50.49 -12.18
CA GLY A 155 -25.94 -51.06 -12.16
C GLY A 155 -25.27 -51.18 -13.52
N SER A 156 -23.97 -51.45 -13.44
CA SER A 156 -23.09 -52.17 -14.37
C SER A 156 -23.15 -51.78 -15.85
N THR A 157 -22.01 -51.35 -16.42
CA THR A 157 -21.22 -52.15 -17.39
C THR A 157 -20.10 -51.32 -18.04
N GLN A 158 -18.88 -51.86 -17.90
CA GLN A 158 -17.67 -51.82 -18.75
C GLN A 158 -17.10 -50.50 -19.34
N ARG A 159 -15.78 -50.35 -19.10
CA ARG A 159 -14.79 -49.54 -19.81
C ARG A 159 -14.75 -49.94 -21.31
N PRO A 160 -14.35 -49.02 -22.20
CA PRO A 160 -13.05 -49.21 -22.84
C PRO A 160 -12.21 -47.92 -23.00
N GLU A 161 -10.92 -48.19 -23.20
CA GLU A 161 -9.79 -47.28 -23.39
C GLU A 161 -9.90 -46.47 -24.70
N GLY A 162 -9.23 -45.30 -24.75
CA GLY A 162 -9.14 -44.52 -25.98
C GLY A 162 -8.36 -43.20 -25.88
N TYR A 163 -7.02 -43.30 -25.98
CA TYR A 163 -6.03 -42.37 -26.53
C TYR A 163 -6.22 -40.83 -26.46
N CYS A 164 -5.31 -40.18 -25.72
CA CYS A 164 -4.94 -38.77 -25.92
C CYS A 164 -3.79 -38.68 -26.95
N LYS A 165 -3.98 -37.91 -28.03
CA LYS A 165 -2.92 -37.56 -28.99
C LYS A 165 -2.39 -36.15 -28.68
N MET A 166 -1.07 -36.02 -28.80
CA MET A 166 -0.27 -34.78 -28.67
C MET A 166 -0.67 -33.71 -29.68
#